data_AF-A0A3L7XPR9-F1
#
_entry.id   AF-A0A3L7XPR9-F1
#
_cell.length_a   1.000
_cell.length_b   1.000
_cell.length_c   1.000
_cell.angle_alpha   90.00
_cell.angle_beta   90.00
_cell.angle_gamma   90.00
#
_symmetry.space_group_name_H-M   'P 1'
#
loop_
_entity.id
_entity.type
_entity.pdbx_description
1 polymer ?
#
loop_
_entity_poly.entity_id
_entity_poly.type
_entity_poly.pdbx_seq_one_letter_code
_entity_poly.pdbx_strand_id
1 'polypeptide(L)' 'MATLSNHYSELDAAWKLLQARWDAAGESWTDQVHDDFAAHYWQPLAQQTQAAQRSLERLAQVVAKAQRAVK' A
#
# COMPACT_ATOMS: atom_id res chain seq x y z
N MET A 1 18.84 -0.28 -10.55
CA MET A 1 18.21 -1.61 -10.40
C MET A 1 17.56 -1.85 -9.04
N ALA A 2 17.84 -1.04 -8.01
CA ALA A 2 17.21 -1.15 -6.68
C ALA A 2 15.89 -0.36 -6.52
N THR A 3 15.57 0.54 -7.45
CA THR A 3 14.53 1.57 -7.26
C THR A 3 13.11 1.02 -7.10
N LEU A 4 12.67 0.09 -7.96
CA LEU A 4 11.29 -0.42 -7.91
C LEU A 4 11.00 -1.26 -6.65
N SER A 5 11.93 -2.11 -6.24
CA SER A 5 11.80 -2.85 -4.98
C SER A 5 11.87 -1.92 -3.77
N ASN A 6 12.72 -0.87 -3.81
CA ASN A 6 12.80 0.11 -2.73
C ASN A 6 11.49 0.91 -2.61
N HIS A 7 10.92 1.36 -3.74
CA HIS A 7 9.65 2.07 -3.75
C HIS A 7 8.47 1.20 -3.29
N TYR A 8 8.50 -0.10 -3.58
CA TYR A 8 7.53 -1.04 -3.01
C TYR A 8 7.66 -1.11 -1.48
N SER A 9 8.88 -1.26 -0.96
CA SER A 9 9.12 -1.33 0.49
C SER A 9 8.78 -0.02 1.20
N GLU A 10 9.06 1.13 0.58
CA GLU A 10 8.69 2.46 1.08
C GLU A 10 7.17 2.61 1.14
N LEU A 11 6.45 2.20 0.08
CA LEU A 11 4.99 2.24 0.05
C LEU A 11 4.37 1.31 1.10
N ASP A 12 4.89 0.10 1.25
CA ASP A 12 4.44 -0.86 2.28
C ASP A 12 4.67 -0.33 3.70
N ALA A 13 5.83 0.25 3.98
CA ALA A 13 6.14 0.84 5.27
C ALA A 13 5.23 2.03 5.59
N ALA A 14 5.02 2.92 4.60
CA ALA A 14 4.14 4.08 4.75
C ALA A 14 2.68 3.66 4.97
N TRP A 15 2.20 2.64 4.23
CA TRP A 15 0.85 2.11 4.38
C TRP A 15 0.64 1.48 5.75
N LYS A 16 1.58 0.64 6.24
CA LYS A 16 1.51 0.04 7.58
C LYS A 16 1.49 1.10 8.69
N LEU A 17 2.32 2.13 8.56
CA LEU A 17 2.32 3.25 9.51
C LEU A 17 0.97 3.97 9.53
N LEU A 18 0.39 4.20 8.35
CA LEU A 18 -0.91 4.85 8.24
C LEU A 18 -2.02 3.97 8.84
N GLN A 19 -1.99 2.65 8.62
CA GLN A 19 -2.93 1.70 9.23
C GLN A 19 -2.82 1.71 10.75
N ALA A 20 -1.61 1.64 11.31
CA ALA A 20 -1.42 1.69 12.74
C ALA A 20 -1.96 2.98 13.38
N ARG A 21 -1.84 4.12 12.68
CA ARG A 21 -2.41 5.40 13.13
C ARG A 21 -3.93 5.43 13.02
N TRP A 22 -4.49 4.85 11.97
CA TRP A 22 -5.93 4.71 11.83
C TRP A 22 -6.52 3.84 12.94
N ASP A 23 -5.91 2.68 13.22
CA ASP A 23 -6.34 1.77 14.28
C ASP A 23 -6.28 2.45 15.65
N ALA A 24 -5.19 3.16 15.95
CA ALA A 24 -5.04 3.94 17.18
C ALA A 24 -6.07 5.08 17.29
N ALA A 25 -6.43 5.73 16.16
CA ALA A 25 -7.48 6.73 16.15
C ALA A 25 -8.85 6.10 16.48
N GLY A 26 -9.14 4.93 15.92
CA GLY A 26 -10.36 4.16 16.15
C GLY A 26 -10.54 3.67 17.59
N GLU A 27 -9.50 3.67 18.44
CA GLU A 27 -9.64 3.36 19.86
C GLU A 27 -10.44 4.44 20.63
N SER A 28 -10.39 5.68 20.15
CA SER A 28 -11.05 6.83 20.79
C SER A 28 -12.13 7.48 19.93
N TRP A 29 -12.04 7.29 18.61
CA TRP A 29 -12.96 7.84 17.64
C TRP A 29 -13.84 6.72 17.06
N THR A 30 -15.01 6.53 17.64
CA THR A 30 -15.96 5.44 17.32
C THR A 30 -17.35 5.94 16.95
N ASP A 31 -17.43 7.21 16.52
CA ASP A 31 -18.70 7.83 16.13
C ASP A 31 -19.08 7.51 14.67
N GLN A 32 -20.27 7.96 14.26
CA GLN A 32 -20.74 7.80 12.89
C GLN A 32 -19.79 8.43 11.85
N VAL A 33 -19.04 9.48 12.22
CA VAL A 33 -18.11 10.14 11.31
C VAL A 33 -16.89 9.26 11.05
N HIS A 34 -16.42 8.50 12.06
CA HIS A 34 -15.39 7.47 11.88
C HIS A 34 -15.85 6.43 10.86
N ASP A 35 -17.05 5.90 11.01
CA ASP A 35 -17.58 4.85 10.12
C ASP A 35 -17.81 5.36 8.69
N ASP A 36 -18.36 6.57 8.56
CA ASP A 36 -18.54 7.22 7.28
C ASP A 36 -17.19 7.50 6.62
N PHE A 37 -16.20 7.98 7.37
CA PHE A 37 -14.85 8.21 6.85
C PHE A 37 -14.21 6.90 6.41
N ALA A 38 -14.40 5.83 7.19
CA ALA A 38 -13.89 4.52 6.89
C ALA A 38 -14.44 4.00 5.56
N ALA A 39 -15.75 4.10 5.36
CA ALA A 39 -16.43 3.64 4.15
C ALA A 39 -16.05 4.47 2.91
N HIS A 40 -15.98 5.79 3.04
CA HIS A 40 -15.81 6.70 1.89
C HIS A 40 -14.35 6.91 1.48
N TYR A 41 -13.41 6.85 2.43
CA TYR A 41 -12.01 7.21 2.18
C TYR A 41 -11.05 6.08 2.53
N TRP A 42 -11.19 5.48 3.71
CA TRP A 42 -10.24 4.48 4.18
C TRP A 42 -10.28 3.17 3.37
N GLN A 43 -11.47 2.59 3.18
CA GLN A 43 -11.66 1.35 2.43
C GLN A 43 -11.24 1.49 0.96
N PRO A 44 -11.62 2.55 0.22
CA PRO A 44 -11.13 2.75 -1.15
C PRO A 44 -9.62 2.94 -1.21
N LEU A 45 -9.04 3.70 -0.28
CA LEU A 45 -7.59 3.93 -0.23
C LEU A 45 -6.82 2.63 0.02
N ALA A 46 -7.32 1.77 0.91
CA ALA A 46 -6.74 0.46 1.18
C ALA A 46 -6.73 -0.42 -0.07
N GLN A 47 -7.86 -0.47 -0.80
CA GLN A 47 -7.96 -1.24 -2.04
C GLN A 47 -7.01 -0.72 -3.12
N GLN A 48 -6.95 0.60 -3.31
CA GLN A 48 -6.06 1.24 -4.28
C GLN A 48 -4.59 0.99 -3.95
N THR A 49 -4.21 1.11 -2.68
CA THR A 49 -2.84 0.87 -2.22
C THR A 49 -2.43 -0.58 -2.44
N GLN A 50 -3.31 -1.54 -2.13
CA GLN A 50 -3.06 -2.96 -2.38
C GLN A 50 -2.97 -3.28 -3.88
N ALA A 51 -3.75 -2.61 -4.73
CA ALA A 51 -3.67 -2.75 -6.19
C ALA A 51 -2.35 -2.18 -6.74
N ALA A 52 -1.89 -1.05 -6.22
CA ALA A 52 -0.62 -0.44 -6.57
C ALA A 52 0.57 -1.33 -6.16
N GLN A 53 0.56 -1.86 -4.93
CA GLN A 53 1.57 -2.81 -4.45
C GLN A 53 1.69 -4.05 -5.34
N ARG A 54 0.55 -4.69 -5.68
CA ARG A 54 0.53 -5.85 -6.59
C ARG A 54 1.07 -5.52 -7.98
N SER A 55 0.77 -4.32 -8.49
CA SER A 55 1.26 -3.87 -9.79
C SER A 55 2.78 -3.62 -9.76
N LEU A 56 3.29 -2.99 -8.70
CA LEU A 56 4.72 -2.77 -8.49
C LEU A 56 5.50 -4.07 -8.35
N GLU A 57 4.97 -5.04 -7.60
CA GLU A 57 5.57 -6.37 -7.48
C GLU A 57 5.65 -7.07 -8.84
N ARG A 58 4.56 -7.05 -9.62
CA ARG A 58 4.54 -7.63 -10.97
C ARG A 58 5.55 -6.97 -11.91
N LEU A 59 5.65 -5.64 -11.87
CA LEU A 59 6.65 -4.90 -12.66
C LEU A 59 8.08 -5.27 -12.26
N ALA A 60 8.36 -5.38 -10.96
CA ALA A 60 9.67 -5.80 -10.48
C ALA A 60 10.04 -7.21 -10.98
N GLN A 61 9.08 -8.14 -10.97
CA GLN A 61 9.28 -9.49 -11.51
C GLN A 61 9.54 -9.50 -13.02
N VAL A 62 8.79 -8.73 -13.80
CA VAL A 62 8.98 -8.63 -15.26
C VAL A 62 10.35 -8.04 -15.59
N VAL A 63 10.75 -6.97 -14.90
CA VAL A 63 12.06 -6.32 -15.08
C VAL A 63 13.19 -7.30 -14.73
N ALA A 64 13.05 -8.05 -13.63
CA ALA A 64 14.04 -9.05 -13.23
C ALA A 64 14.17 -10.20 -14.25
N LYS A 65 13.06 -10.65 -14.84
CA LYS A 65 13.06 -11.65 -15.91
C LYS A 65 13.71 -11.14 -17.19
N ALA A 66 13.37 -9.92 -17.62
CA ALA A 66 13.96 -9.30 -18.81
C ALA A 66 15.48 -9.15 -18.70
N GLN A 67 15.98 -8.78 -17.51
CA GLN A 67 17.42 -8.66 -17.25
C GLN A 67 18.15 -10.01 -17.29
N ARG A 68 17.50 -11.10 -16.88
CA ARG A 68 18.07 -12.46 -16.96
C ARG A 68 18.11 -13.02 -18.38
N ALA A 69 17.19 -12.59 -19.24
CA ALA A 69 17.12 -13.03 -20.64
C ALA A 69 18.13 -12.32 -21.57
N VAL A 70 18.70 -11.19 -21.13
CA VAL A 70 19.70 -10.40 -21.88
C VAL A 70 21.14 -10.73 -21.46
N LYS A 71 21.33 -11.60 -20.46
CA LYS A 71 22.62 -12.21 -20.11
C LYS A 71 22.78 -13.57 -20.78
#